data_AF-A0A8C0W8N8-F1
#
_entry.id   AF-A0A8C0W8N8-F1
#
_cell.length_a   1.000
_cell.length_b   1.000
_cell.length_c   1.000
_cell.angle_alpha   90.00
_cell.angle_beta   90.00
_cell.angle_gamma   90.00
#
_symmetry.space_group_name_H-M   'P 1'
#
loop_
_entity.id
_entity.type
_entity.pdbx_description
1 polymer ?
#
loop_
_entity_poly.entity_id
_entity_poly.type
_entity_poly.pdbx_seq_one_letter_code
_entity_poly.pdbx_strand_id
1 'polypeptide(L)'
;MAFLLHLLVCVFGMGSWVAINGLWVELPLLVAELPEGWYLPSYLTVVIQLANIGPLLVTLLHRFRPGCLSEVPVIFFILAVGTIACVLFAFLWNVTSWVMGSQHSIAFIILTFFLALVDCTSSVTFLPFMSRLPTYYLTTFFVGEGFSGLLPALVALIQGSGITTCVNVTDIPDITSSPATTRETLSTQVAATPGGPHIARHQLWGLQYGNGCHEPLSPPAGTLGWRSPHCDLLVAFHCMPQLHQGDAGRDLAR
;
A
#
# COMPACT_ATOMS: atom_id res chain seq x y z
N MET A 1 -25.45 -0.91 -27.41
CA MET A 1 -24.12 -1.52 -27.63
C MET A 1 -22.99 -0.72 -26.97
N ALA A 2 -22.94 0.61 -27.13
CA ALA A 2 -21.90 1.45 -26.51
C ALA A 2 -21.85 1.38 -24.97
N PHE A 3 -23.01 1.39 -24.28
CA PHE A 3 -23.07 1.30 -22.80
C PHE A 3 -22.43 0.01 -22.27
N LEU A 4 -22.72 -1.14 -22.91
CA LEU A 4 -22.16 -2.43 -22.53
C LEU A 4 -20.63 -2.40 -22.66
N LEU A 5 -20.09 -1.83 -23.73
CA LEU A 5 -18.64 -1.69 -23.92
C LEU A 5 -18.01 -0.78 -22.85
N HIS A 6 -18.65 0.34 -22.51
CA HIS A 6 -18.19 1.18 -21.40
C HIS A 6 -18.17 0.43 -20.07
N LEU A 7 -19.21 -0.36 -19.78
CA LEU A 7 -19.27 -1.18 -18.58
C LEU A 7 -18.16 -2.24 -18.55
N LEU A 8 -17.95 -2.96 -19.65
CA LEU A 8 -16.87 -3.95 -19.76
C LEU A 8 -15.50 -3.32 -19.60
N VAL A 9 -15.26 -2.18 -20.24
CA VAL A 9 -14.01 -1.42 -20.13
C VAL A 9 -13.78 -0.91 -18.71
N CYS A 10 -14.84 -0.44 -18.04
CA CYS A 10 -14.77 0.01 -16.66
C CYS A 10 -14.41 -1.15 -15.72
N VAL A 11 -15.07 -2.31 -15.86
CA VAL A 11 -14.75 -3.51 -15.06
C VAL A 11 -13.33 -4.02 -15.37
N PHE A 12 -12.92 -3.96 -16.64
CA PHE A 12 -11.57 -4.34 -17.06
C PHE A 12 -10.49 -3.45 -16.44
N GLY A 13 -10.69 -2.12 -16.42
CA GLY A 13 -9.80 -1.18 -15.74
C GLY A 13 -9.88 -1.27 -14.21
N MET A 14 -11.01 -1.68 -13.64
CA MET A 14 -11.12 -1.90 -12.19
C MET A 14 -10.28 -3.10 -11.74
N GLY A 15 -10.23 -4.16 -12.56
CA GLY A 15 -9.56 -5.42 -12.22
C GLY A 15 -8.03 -5.35 -12.09
N SER A 16 -7.40 -4.26 -12.50
CA SER A 16 -5.94 -4.09 -12.48
C SER A 16 -5.35 -3.76 -11.11
N TRP A 17 -6.13 -3.15 -10.21
CA TRP A 17 -5.65 -2.70 -8.89
C TRP A 17 -6.60 -3.04 -7.74
N VAL A 18 -7.80 -3.58 -8.02
CA VAL A 18 -8.83 -3.82 -6.99
C VAL A 18 -8.35 -4.77 -5.89
N ALA A 19 -7.50 -5.75 -6.23
CA ALA A 19 -6.98 -6.72 -5.27
C ALA A 19 -6.03 -6.07 -4.25
N ILE A 20 -5.00 -5.35 -4.73
CA ILE A 20 -4.05 -4.65 -3.86
C ILE A 20 -4.72 -3.49 -3.10
N ASN A 21 -5.62 -2.74 -3.75
CA ASN A 21 -6.38 -1.69 -3.07
C ASN A 21 -7.27 -2.26 -1.95
N GLY A 22 -7.92 -3.39 -2.18
CA GLY A 22 -8.68 -4.09 -1.14
C GLY A 22 -7.81 -4.53 0.02
N LEU A 23 -6.62 -5.08 -0.26
CA LEU A 23 -5.66 -5.47 0.76
C LEU A 23 -5.24 -4.28 1.64
N TRP A 24 -4.96 -3.11 1.04
CA TRP A 24 -4.60 -1.90 1.79
C TRP A 24 -5.72 -1.38 2.69
N VAL A 25 -6.96 -1.48 2.24
CA VAL A 25 -8.12 -1.05 3.01
C VAL A 25 -8.37 -1.98 4.20
N GLU A 26 -8.19 -3.29 4.02
CA GLU A 26 -8.34 -4.30 5.08
C GLU A 26 -7.12 -4.39 6.03
N LEU A 27 -6.03 -3.71 5.70
CA LEU A 27 -4.76 -3.75 6.42
C LEU A 27 -4.89 -3.60 7.96
N PRO A 28 -5.73 -2.70 8.51
CA PRO A 28 -5.87 -2.57 9.96
C PRO A 28 -6.38 -3.84 10.65
N LEU A 29 -7.20 -4.65 9.96
CA LEU A 29 -7.69 -5.93 10.47
C LEU A 29 -6.61 -7.01 10.34
N LEU A 30 -5.88 -7.04 9.22
CA LEU A 30 -4.79 -8.00 9.00
C LEU A 30 -3.65 -7.84 10.01
N VAL A 31 -3.30 -6.61 10.38
CA VAL A 31 -2.27 -6.31 11.38
C VAL A 31 -2.61 -6.88 12.77
N ALA A 32 -3.89 -7.08 13.08
CA ALA A 32 -4.32 -7.66 14.35
C ALA A 32 -4.23 -9.20 14.37
N GLU A 33 -4.37 -9.86 13.21
CA GLU A 33 -4.43 -11.32 13.10
C GLU A 33 -3.09 -11.94 12.70
N LEU A 34 -2.29 -11.26 11.86
CA LEU A 34 -1.04 -11.81 11.34
C LEU A 34 0.13 -11.57 12.31
N PRO A 35 1.06 -12.55 12.44
CA PRO A 35 2.19 -12.49 13.37
C PRO A 35 3.16 -11.34 13.09
N GLU A 36 3.16 -10.76 11.89
CA GLU A 36 3.99 -9.62 11.50
C GLU A 36 3.57 -8.29 12.16
N GLY A 37 2.32 -8.16 12.60
CA GLY A 37 1.80 -6.92 13.17
C GLY A 37 2.07 -5.69 12.31
N TRP A 38 2.56 -4.61 12.93
CA TRP A 38 2.81 -3.33 12.26
C TRP A 38 3.99 -3.32 11.28
N TYR A 39 4.73 -4.42 11.14
CA TYR A 39 5.73 -4.56 10.07
C TYR A 39 5.11 -4.98 8.73
N LEU A 40 3.89 -5.51 8.74
CA LEU A 40 3.17 -5.98 7.57
C LEU A 40 3.04 -4.92 6.46
N PRO A 41 2.69 -3.64 6.72
CA PRO A 41 2.63 -2.60 5.69
C PRO A 41 3.97 -2.40 4.99
N SER A 42 5.08 -2.46 5.73
CA SER A 42 6.42 -2.35 5.15
C SER A 42 6.75 -3.53 4.24
N TYR A 43 6.39 -4.76 4.64
CA TYR A 43 6.58 -5.94 3.80
C TYR A 43 5.76 -5.86 2.51
N LEU A 44 4.50 -5.43 2.60
CA LEU A 44 3.64 -5.21 1.44
C LEU A 44 4.26 -4.21 0.47
N THR A 45 4.71 -3.05 0.96
CA THR A 45 5.37 -2.06 0.10
C THR A 45 6.58 -2.65 -0.61
N VAL A 46 7.49 -3.32 0.10
CA VAL A 46 8.69 -3.93 -0.52
C VAL A 46 8.30 -4.94 -1.59
N VAL A 47 7.31 -5.79 -1.31
CA VAL A 47 6.82 -6.81 -2.25
C VAL A 47 6.22 -6.19 -3.51
N ILE A 48 5.39 -5.15 -3.35
CA ILE A 48 4.81 -4.39 -4.49
C ILE A 48 5.92 -3.72 -5.30
N GLN A 49 6.94 -3.16 -4.65
CA GLN A 49 8.05 -2.55 -5.36
C GLN A 49 8.86 -3.58 -6.17
N LEU A 50 9.05 -4.80 -5.64
CA LEU A 50 9.71 -5.89 -6.36
C LEU A 50 8.88 -6.40 -7.55
N ALA A 51 7.55 -6.35 -7.44
CA ALA A 51 6.63 -6.73 -8.51
C ALA A 51 6.73 -5.86 -9.78
N ASN A 52 7.38 -4.70 -9.72
CA ASN A 52 7.75 -3.91 -10.91
C ASN A 52 8.65 -4.67 -11.91
N ILE A 53 9.21 -5.81 -11.51
CA ILE A 53 9.85 -6.75 -12.44
C ILE A 53 8.89 -7.24 -13.55
N GLY A 54 7.58 -7.25 -13.30
CA GLY A 54 6.55 -7.63 -14.27
C GLY A 54 6.53 -6.74 -15.52
N PRO A 55 6.30 -5.42 -15.37
CA PRO A 55 6.45 -4.45 -16.47
C PRO A 55 7.81 -4.52 -17.19
N LEU A 56 8.90 -4.70 -16.44
CA LEU A 56 10.24 -4.83 -17.01
C LEU A 56 10.33 -6.08 -17.90
N LEU A 57 9.84 -7.22 -17.41
CA LEU A 57 9.82 -8.48 -18.15
C LEU A 57 8.98 -8.35 -19.42
N VAL A 58 7.79 -7.76 -19.34
CA VAL A 58 6.95 -7.52 -20.52
C VAL A 58 7.66 -6.63 -21.54
N THR A 59 8.29 -5.55 -21.09
CA THR A 59 9.03 -4.63 -21.96
C THR A 59 10.20 -5.35 -22.65
N LEU A 60 10.94 -6.15 -21.90
CA LEU A 60 12.07 -6.92 -22.41
C LEU A 60 11.63 -8.00 -23.41
N LEU A 61 10.52 -8.68 -23.14
CA LEU A 61 9.92 -9.66 -24.05
C LEU A 61 9.49 -9.02 -25.37
N HIS A 62 8.85 -7.84 -25.32
CA HIS A 62 8.51 -7.07 -26.52
C HIS A 62 9.77 -6.62 -27.28
N ARG A 63 10.86 -6.27 -26.59
CA ARG A 63 12.13 -5.87 -27.20
C ARG A 63 12.83 -7.03 -27.91
N PHE A 64 12.86 -8.23 -27.33
CA PHE A 64 13.57 -9.37 -27.89
C PHE A 64 12.75 -10.15 -28.93
N ARG A 65 11.41 -10.13 -28.85
CA ARG A 65 10.52 -10.85 -29.76
C ARG A 65 9.39 -9.96 -30.27
N PRO A 66 9.71 -8.86 -31.00
CA PRO A 66 8.69 -8.00 -31.58
C PRO A 66 7.80 -8.80 -32.53
N GLY A 67 6.49 -8.85 -32.24
CA GLY A 67 5.48 -9.48 -33.11
C GLY A 67 5.11 -10.94 -32.79
N CYS A 68 5.84 -11.64 -31.91
CA CYS A 68 5.44 -13.01 -31.49
C CYS A 68 4.41 -13.02 -30.35
N LEU A 69 4.29 -11.92 -29.60
CA LEU A 69 3.35 -11.81 -28.47
C LEU A 69 2.18 -10.95 -28.91
N SER A 70 1.05 -11.58 -29.21
CA SER A 70 -0.20 -10.85 -29.35
C SER A 70 -0.67 -10.39 -27.97
N GLU A 71 -1.17 -9.15 -27.90
CA GLU A 71 -1.61 -8.52 -26.65
C GLU A 71 -2.72 -9.32 -25.97
N VAL A 72 -3.61 -9.93 -26.76
CA VAL A 72 -4.79 -10.66 -26.25
C VAL A 72 -4.40 -11.88 -25.41
N PRO A 73 -3.57 -12.84 -25.88
CA PRO A 73 -3.10 -13.95 -25.03
C PRO A 73 -2.37 -13.51 -23.76
N VAL A 74 -1.60 -12.41 -23.82
CA VAL A 74 -0.88 -11.89 -22.64
C VAL A 74 -1.89 -11.40 -21.59
N ILE A 75 -2.92 -10.66 -22.00
CA ILE A 75 -3.98 -10.19 -21.11
C ILE A 75 -4.73 -11.37 -20.48
N PHE A 76 -5.13 -12.37 -21.28
CA PHE A 76 -5.79 -13.57 -20.75
C PHE A 76 -4.90 -14.34 -19.77
N PHE A 77 -3.60 -14.44 -20.03
CA PHE A 77 -2.66 -15.08 -19.13
C PHE A 77 -2.56 -14.33 -17.80
N ILE A 78 -2.41 -13.00 -17.84
CA ILE A 78 -2.35 -12.15 -16.64
C ILE A 78 -3.65 -12.28 -15.81
N LEU A 79 -4.81 -12.21 -16.45
CA LEU A 79 -6.11 -12.36 -15.80
C LEU A 79 -6.29 -13.75 -15.18
N ALA A 80 -5.87 -14.81 -15.86
CA ALA A 80 -5.94 -16.16 -15.33
C ALA A 80 -5.05 -16.34 -14.09
N VAL A 81 -3.80 -15.87 -14.16
CA VAL A 81 -2.87 -15.89 -13.02
C VAL A 81 -3.42 -15.07 -11.85
N GLY A 82 -3.93 -13.87 -12.10
CA GLY A 82 -4.54 -13.01 -11.08
C GLY A 82 -5.75 -13.66 -10.42
N THR A 83 -6.64 -14.27 -11.22
CA THR A 83 -7.82 -14.97 -10.69
C THR A 83 -7.42 -16.15 -9.81
N ILE A 84 -6.46 -16.96 -10.27
CA ILE A 84 -5.94 -18.10 -9.48
C ILE A 84 -5.29 -17.58 -8.18
N ALA A 85 -4.49 -16.52 -8.26
CA ALA A 85 -3.86 -15.92 -7.08
C ALA A 85 -4.90 -15.40 -6.08
N CYS A 86 -5.94 -14.69 -6.52
CA CYS A 86 -7.04 -14.21 -5.67
C CYS A 86 -7.78 -15.37 -4.98
N VAL A 87 -8.10 -16.44 -5.73
CA VAL A 87 -8.77 -17.62 -5.18
C VAL A 87 -7.90 -18.30 -4.13
N LEU A 88 -6.61 -18.50 -4.42
CA LEU A 88 -5.67 -19.07 -3.47
C LEU A 88 -5.50 -18.18 -2.24
N PHE A 89 -5.43 -16.86 -2.42
CA PHE A 89 -5.33 -15.89 -1.34
C PHE A 89 -6.49 -16.01 -0.37
N ALA A 90 -7.73 -16.14 -0.87
CA ALA A 90 -8.91 -16.30 -0.02
C ALA A 90 -8.87 -17.53 0.92
N PHE A 91 -8.13 -18.58 0.56
CA PHE A 91 -7.98 -19.79 1.39
C PHE A 91 -6.68 -19.81 2.20
N LEU A 92 -5.58 -19.27 1.67
CA LEU A 92 -4.25 -19.36 2.27
C LEU A 92 -3.83 -18.14 3.09
N TRP A 93 -4.64 -17.08 3.17
CA TRP A 93 -4.25 -15.84 3.86
C TRP A 93 -3.88 -16.02 5.34
N ASN A 94 -4.55 -16.94 6.07
CA ASN A 94 -4.30 -17.20 7.49
C ASN A 94 -3.30 -18.35 7.74
N VAL A 95 -2.64 -18.86 6.70
CA VAL A 95 -1.66 -19.94 6.87
C VAL A 95 -0.31 -19.35 7.26
N THR A 96 0.08 -19.60 8.50
CA THR A 96 1.39 -19.22 9.05
C THR A 96 2.38 -20.39 8.97
N SER A 97 3.64 -20.06 8.73
CA SER A 97 4.75 -21.02 8.64
C SER A 97 5.89 -20.59 9.53
N TRP A 98 6.65 -21.55 10.07
CA TRP A 98 7.77 -21.26 10.97
C TRP A 98 9.04 -20.98 10.16
N VAL A 99 9.59 -19.77 10.26
CA VAL A 99 10.81 -19.36 9.55
C VAL A 99 11.72 -18.62 10.53
N MET A 100 13.01 -18.98 10.57
CA MET A 100 14.04 -18.32 11.39
C MET A 100 13.67 -18.13 12.88
N GLY A 101 12.88 -19.04 13.45
CA GLY A 101 12.50 -18.99 14.88
C GLY A 101 11.23 -18.19 15.19
N SER A 102 10.56 -17.62 14.19
CA SER A 102 9.29 -16.89 14.32
C SER A 102 8.23 -17.42 13.36
N GLN A 103 6.95 -17.19 13.67
CA GLN A 103 5.86 -17.43 12.72
C GLN A 103 5.80 -16.30 11.71
N HIS A 104 5.67 -16.66 10.44
CA HIS A 104 5.54 -15.75 9.31
C HIS A 104 4.48 -16.23 8.33
N SER A 105 3.70 -15.29 7.82
CA SER A 105 2.63 -15.42 6.83
C SER A 105 3.21 -15.48 5.42
N ILE A 106 4.11 -16.42 5.18
CA ILE A 106 4.85 -16.53 3.91
C ILE A 106 3.91 -16.76 2.73
N ALA A 107 2.86 -17.56 2.91
CA ALA A 107 1.85 -17.81 1.86
C ALA A 107 1.15 -16.51 1.45
N PHE A 108 0.73 -15.70 2.43
CA PHE A 108 0.15 -14.38 2.21
C PHE A 108 1.11 -13.45 1.44
N ILE A 109 2.38 -13.38 1.85
CA ILE A 109 3.39 -12.52 1.22
C ILE A 109 3.66 -12.94 -0.23
N ILE A 110 3.80 -14.24 -0.50
CA ILE A 110 4.03 -14.77 -1.85
C ILE A 110 2.82 -14.53 -2.74
N LEU A 111 1.61 -14.77 -2.25
CA LEU A 111 0.39 -14.54 -3.03
C LEU A 111 0.20 -13.05 -3.31
N THR A 112 0.51 -12.17 -2.34
CA THR A 112 0.53 -10.72 -2.55
C THR A 112 1.55 -10.31 -3.60
N PHE A 113 2.73 -10.95 -3.64
CA PHE A 113 3.71 -10.70 -4.71
C PHE A 113 3.14 -11.03 -6.09
N PHE A 114 2.47 -12.17 -6.25
CA PHE A 114 1.85 -12.53 -7.53
C PHE A 114 0.70 -11.59 -7.91
N LEU A 115 -0.13 -11.17 -6.95
CA LEU A 115 -1.17 -10.17 -7.16
C LEU A 115 -0.55 -8.84 -7.61
N ALA A 116 0.44 -8.33 -6.89
CA ALA A 116 1.14 -7.10 -7.26
C ALA A 116 1.83 -7.21 -8.63
N LEU A 117 2.40 -8.38 -8.97
CA LEU A 117 3.04 -8.61 -10.26
C LEU A 117 2.01 -8.53 -11.38
N VAL A 118 0.86 -9.19 -11.22
CA VAL A 118 -0.26 -9.11 -12.16
C VAL A 118 -0.77 -7.68 -12.27
N ASP A 119 -0.97 -6.99 -11.16
CA ASP A 119 -1.50 -5.63 -11.09
C ASP A 119 -0.60 -4.64 -11.82
N CYS A 120 0.70 -4.59 -11.47
CA CYS A 120 1.67 -3.72 -12.14
C CYS A 120 1.79 -4.05 -13.65
N THR A 121 1.76 -5.33 -14.01
CA THR A 121 1.87 -5.76 -15.41
C THR A 121 0.62 -5.43 -16.21
N SER A 122 -0.56 -5.54 -15.59
CA SER A 122 -1.86 -5.28 -16.22
C SER A 122 -1.99 -3.81 -16.62
N SER A 123 -1.66 -2.85 -15.74
CA SER A 123 -1.73 -1.42 -16.06
C SER A 123 -0.86 -1.03 -17.26
N VAL A 124 0.29 -1.69 -17.44
CA VAL A 124 1.21 -1.43 -18.56
C VAL A 124 0.77 -2.13 -19.85
N THR A 125 0.16 -3.32 -19.76
CA THR A 125 -0.26 -4.12 -20.93
C THR A 125 -1.65 -3.77 -21.44
N PHE A 126 -2.53 -3.27 -20.57
CA PHE A 126 -3.91 -2.96 -20.90
C PHE A 126 -4.01 -1.67 -21.73
N LEU A 127 -3.16 -0.69 -21.45
CA LEU A 127 -3.13 0.58 -22.19
C LEU A 127 -2.84 0.40 -23.70
N PRO A 128 -1.82 -0.36 -24.13
CA PRO A 128 -1.60 -0.68 -25.55
C PRO A 128 -2.82 -1.34 -26.21
N PHE A 129 -3.46 -2.30 -25.54
CA PHE A 129 -4.66 -2.95 -26.06
C PHE A 129 -5.82 -1.96 -26.23
N MET A 130 -6.04 -1.10 -25.24
CA MET A 130 -7.09 -0.10 -25.27
C MET A 130 -6.84 0.99 -26.32
N SER A 131 -5.59 1.23 -26.72
CA SER A 131 -5.27 2.15 -27.83
C SER A 131 -5.78 1.70 -29.19
N ARG A 132 -6.13 0.41 -29.34
CA ARG A 132 -6.77 -0.13 -30.56
C ARG A 132 -8.26 0.21 -30.65
N LEU A 133 -8.87 0.62 -29.54
CA LEU A 133 -10.26 1.08 -29.47
C LEU A 133 -10.32 2.60 -29.63
N PRO A 134 -11.49 3.17 -29.96
CA PRO A 134 -11.68 4.62 -29.96
C PRO A 134 -11.26 5.26 -28.62
N THR A 135 -10.60 6.41 -28.69
CA THR A 135 -10.00 7.10 -27.54
C THR A 135 -10.97 7.44 -26.42
N TYR A 136 -12.28 7.55 -26.69
CA TYR A 136 -13.30 7.76 -25.67
C TYR A 136 -13.48 6.56 -24.71
N TYR A 137 -12.98 5.38 -25.04
CA TYR A 137 -12.96 4.24 -24.11
C TYR A 137 -11.77 4.29 -23.14
N LEU A 138 -10.67 4.97 -23.50
CA LEU A 138 -9.52 5.15 -22.59
C LEU A 138 -9.89 5.96 -21.35
N THR A 139 -10.77 6.96 -21.49
CA THR A 139 -11.26 7.71 -20.34
C THR A 139 -12.07 6.82 -19.40
N THR A 140 -12.86 5.90 -19.94
CA THR A 140 -13.66 4.94 -19.15
C THR A 140 -12.77 3.91 -18.46
N PHE A 141 -11.66 3.52 -19.09
CA PHE A 141 -10.65 2.67 -18.48
C PHE A 141 -10.05 3.32 -17.23
N PHE A 142 -9.61 4.59 -17.34
CA PHE A 142 -9.08 5.33 -16.19
C PHE A 142 -10.12 5.59 -15.09
N VAL A 143 -11.40 5.74 -15.46
CA VAL A 143 -12.49 5.78 -14.48
C VAL A 143 -12.61 4.44 -13.75
N GLY A 144 -12.51 3.31 -14.47
CA GLY A 144 -12.48 1.97 -13.88
C GLY A 144 -11.31 1.77 -12.92
N GLU A 145 -10.11 2.17 -13.33
CA GLU A 145 -8.91 2.19 -12.49
C GLU A 145 -9.14 2.99 -11.19
N GLY A 146 -9.78 4.17 -11.27
CA GLY A 146 -10.15 4.94 -10.08
C GLY A 146 -11.16 4.22 -9.18
N PHE A 147 -12.14 3.52 -9.76
CA PHE A 147 -13.11 2.74 -8.97
C PHE A 147 -12.52 1.51 -8.29
N SER A 148 -11.35 1.03 -8.72
CA SER A 148 -10.64 -0.07 -8.06
C SER A 148 -10.26 0.26 -6.61
N GLY A 149 -10.09 1.55 -6.26
CA GLY A 149 -9.86 2.00 -4.88
C GLY A 149 -11.16 2.37 -4.15
N LEU A 150 -12.13 2.96 -4.86
CA LEU A 150 -13.41 3.37 -4.27
C LEU A 150 -14.23 2.19 -3.79
N LEU A 151 -14.33 1.13 -4.61
CA LEU A 151 -15.20 0.00 -4.30
C LEU A 151 -14.76 -0.75 -3.03
N PRO A 152 -13.47 -1.11 -2.85
CA PRO A 152 -13.03 -1.70 -1.58
C PRO A 152 -13.20 -0.76 -0.39
N ALA A 153 -12.95 0.54 -0.55
CA ALA A 153 -13.16 1.51 0.53
C ALA A 153 -14.63 1.60 0.98
N LEU A 154 -15.59 1.52 0.05
CA LEU A 154 -17.01 1.46 0.38
C LEU A 154 -17.36 0.16 1.11
N VAL A 155 -16.81 -0.98 0.67
CA VAL A 155 -17.03 -2.28 1.33
C VAL A 155 -16.53 -2.24 2.76
N ALA A 156 -15.32 -1.74 2.99
CA ALA A 156 -14.73 -1.60 4.31
C ALA A 156 -15.47 -0.62 5.23
N LEU A 157 -15.97 0.50 4.68
CA LEU A 157 -16.83 1.42 5.41
C LEU A 157 -18.13 0.74 5.87
N ILE A 158 -18.75 -0.06 5.00
CA ILE A 158 -19.96 -0.83 5.34
C ILE A 158 -19.65 -1.89 6.41
N GLN A 159 -18.49 -2.52 6.33
CA GLN A 159 -18.03 -3.51 7.32
C GLN A 159 -17.65 -2.86 8.67
N GLY A 160 -17.34 -1.57 8.68
CA GLY A 160 -16.85 -0.87 9.88
C GLY A 160 -15.40 -1.23 10.22
N SER A 161 -14.58 -1.54 9.22
CA SER A 161 -13.16 -1.89 9.41
C SER A 161 -12.43 -0.78 10.16
N GLY A 162 -11.71 -1.12 11.24
CA GLY A 162 -10.91 -0.16 12.01
C GLY A 162 -11.62 0.48 13.22
N ILE A 163 -12.84 0.08 13.57
CA ILE A 163 -13.46 0.46 14.84
C ILE A 163 -12.98 -0.49 15.95
N THR A 164 -12.02 -0.03 16.76
CA THR A 164 -11.56 -0.76 17.94
C THR A 164 -12.29 -0.29 19.20
N THR A 165 -12.97 -1.17 19.90
CA THR A 165 -13.60 -0.87 21.20
C THR A 165 -12.61 -1.11 22.34
N CYS A 166 -12.14 -0.05 22.98
CA CYS A 166 -11.32 -0.17 24.19
C CYS A 166 -12.24 -0.46 25.39
N VAL A 167 -12.06 -1.61 26.02
CA VAL A 167 -12.73 -1.94 27.29
C VAL A 167 -11.77 -1.60 28.43
N ASN A 168 -12.24 -0.80 29.39
CA ASN A 168 -11.46 -0.50 30.59
C ASN A 168 -11.51 -1.72 31.52
N VAL A 169 -10.39 -2.43 31.64
CA VAL A 169 -10.26 -3.55 32.59
C VAL A 169 -9.61 -3.01 33.85
N THR A 170 -10.40 -2.88 34.92
CA THR A 170 -9.88 -2.63 36.26
C THR A 170 -9.59 -3.99 36.88
N ASP A 171 -8.33 -4.41 36.87
CA ASP A 171 -7.91 -5.57 37.67
C ASP A 171 -8.08 -5.20 39.15
N ILE A 172 -9.07 -5.81 39.80
CA ILE A 172 -9.18 -5.76 41.26
C ILE A 172 -8.04 -6.65 41.76
N PRO A 173 -7.03 -6.13 42.47
CA PRO A 173 -6.03 -7.00 43.08
C PRO A 173 -6.76 -7.87 44.09
N ASP A 174 -6.91 -9.15 43.76
CA ASP A 174 -7.43 -10.14 44.68
C ASP A 174 -6.37 -10.30 45.79
N ILE A 175 -6.55 -9.56 46.88
CA ILE A 175 -5.74 -9.69 48.10
C ILE A 175 -6.17 -10.99 48.78
N THR A 176 -5.83 -12.13 48.17
CA THR A 176 -5.86 -13.42 48.84
C THR A 176 -4.42 -13.81 49.20
N SER A 177 -4.19 -13.83 50.51
CA SER A 177 -2.96 -14.12 51.22
C SER A 177 -2.15 -15.33 50.69
N SER A 178 -0.89 -15.11 50.34
CA SER A 178 0.21 -16.07 50.56
C SER A 178 1.58 -15.37 50.49
N PRO A 179 2.53 -15.66 51.42
CA PRO A 179 3.82 -14.99 51.46
C PRO A 179 4.84 -15.76 50.63
N ALA A 180 5.26 -15.24 49.48
CA ALA A 180 6.51 -15.66 48.84
C ALA A 180 7.01 -14.66 47.78
N THR A 181 8.12 -14.00 48.13
CA THR A 181 9.35 -13.87 47.33
C THR A 181 9.29 -13.25 45.92
N THR A 182 9.96 -12.09 45.86
CA THR A 182 10.80 -11.54 44.77
C THR A 182 10.29 -10.25 44.15
N ARG A 183 11.19 -9.27 44.16
CA ARG A 183 11.06 -7.88 43.71
C ARG A 183 10.46 -7.76 42.30
N GLU A 184 9.36 -7.02 42.20
CA GLU A 184 8.90 -6.43 40.94
C GLU A 184 8.72 -4.92 41.05
N THR A 185 9.00 -4.27 39.93
CA THR A 185 9.33 -2.86 39.75
C THR A 185 8.09 -1.97 39.80
N LEU A 186 8.15 -0.93 40.62
CA LEU A 186 7.11 0.10 40.79
C LEU A 186 6.89 0.89 39.48
N SER A 187 5.70 0.78 38.88
CA SER A 187 5.27 1.64 37.78
C SER A 187 4.40 2.78 38.31
N THR A 188 4.87 4.02 38.17
CA THR A 188 4.18 5.24 38.63
C THR A 188 3.22 5.73 37.54
N GLN A 189 1.92 5.76 37.81
CA GLN A 189 0.93 6.46 37.00
C GLN A 189 0.92 7.96 37.36
N VAL A 190 1.00 8.84 36.36
CA VAL A 190 0.83 10.30 36.54
C VAL A 190 -0.52 10.73 35.96
N ALA A 191 -1.30 11.41 36.81
CA ALA A 191 -2.60 12.00 36.50
C ALA A 191 -2.52 13.19 35.54
N ALA A 192 -3.51 13.33 34.64
CA ALA A 192 -3.62 14.44 33.71
C ALA A 192 -4.42 15.62 34.32
N THR A 193 -3.82 16.81 34.36
CA THR A 193 -4.48 18.10 34.61
C THR A 193 -4.71 18.86 33.29
N PRO A 194 -5.74 19.73 33.19
CA PRO A 194 -6.17 20.30 31.92
C PRO A 194 -5.48 21.63 31.61
N GLY A 195 -4.95 21.82 30.39
CA GLY A 195 -4.40 23.11 29.96
C GLY A 195 -4.06 23.24 28.46
N GLY A 196 -4.82 24.11 27.78
CA GLY A 196 -4.35 25.04 26.73
C GLY A 196 -4.14 24.55 25.27
N PRO A 197 -4.40 25.39 24.24
CA PRO A 197 -4.69 24.93 22.87
C PRO A 197 -3.44 24.69 21.98
N HIS A 198 -2.24 24.63 22.53
CA HIS A 198 -1.00 24.53 21.72
C HIS A 198 -0.34 23.13 21.69
N ILE A 199 -0.98 22.11 22.27
CA ILE A 199 -0.44 20.73 22.38
C ILE A 199 -1.21 19.73 21.49
N ALA A 200 -2.07 20.18 20.57
CA ALA A 200 -2.83 19.26 19.71
C ALA A 200 -1.98 18.52 18.66
N ARG A 201 -0.82 19.08 18.26
CA ARG A 201 -0.02 18.53 17.15
C ARG A 201 0.92 17.38 17.54
N HIS A 202 1.31 17.30 18.81
CA HIS A 202 2.21 16.24 19.30
C HIS A 202 1.47 15.03 19.87
N GLN A 203 0.21 15.18 20.29
CA GLN A 203 -0.61 14.05 20.77
C GLN A 203 -1.18 13.18 19.64
N LEU A 204 -1.36 13.73 18.42
CA LEU A 204 -1.78 12.91 17.27
C LEU A 204 -0.72 11.88 16.86
N TRP A 205 0.56 12.12 17.14
CA TRP A 205 1.64 11.21 16.77
C TRP A 205 1.77 10.02 17.75
N GLY A 206 1.26 10.17 18.98
CA GLY A 206 1.30 9.13 20.01
C GLY A 206 0.14 8.13 19.97
N LEU A 207 -0.93 8.40 19.22
CA LEU A 207 -2.05 7.46 19.05
C LEU A 207 -1.87 6.48 17.88
N GLN A 208 -0.87 6.72 17.02
CA GLN A 208 -0.64 5.91 15.81
C GLN A 208 0.40 4.80 16.02
N TYR A 209 1.06 4.76 17.18
CA TYR A 209 2.02 3.72 17.54
C TYR A 209 1.62 3.12 18.88
N GLY A 210 1.06 1.91 18.82
CA GLY A 210 0.73 1.10 20.00
C GLY A 210 1.95 0.88 20.90
N ASN A 211 1.67 0.82 22.20
CA ASN A 211 2.62 0.64 23.28
C ASN A 211 3.49 -0.61 23.07
N GLY A 212 4.75 -0.40 22.67
CA GLY A 212 5.84 -1.35 22.80
C GLY A 212 6.94 -0.71 23.64
N CYS A 213 7.27 -1.34 24.78
CA CYS A 213 8.33 -0.90 25.69
C CYS A 213 9.68 -0.83 24.98
N HIS A 214 10.40 0.29 25.10
CA HIS A 214 11.86 0.31 24.92
C HIS A 214 12.51 1.36 25.84
N GLU A 215 13.52 0.91 26.57
CA GLU A 215 14.48 1.69 27.36
C GLU A 215 15.05 2.90 26.58
N PRO A 216 15.29 4.05 27.23
CA PRO A 216 15.86 5.22 26.57
C PRO A 216 17.37 5.05 26.35
N LEU A 217 17.81 5.01 25.09
CA LEU A 217 19.22 5.21 24.73
C LEU A 217 19.67 6.64 25.05
N SER A 218 20.92 6.77 25.48
CA SER A 218 21.60 8.02 25.82
C SER A 218 21.63 9.04 24.66
N PRO A 219 21.62 10.35 24.94
CA PRO A 219 21.54 11.37 23.90
C PRO A 219 22.83 11.41 23.06
N PRO A 220 22.75 11.54 21.73
CA PRO A 220 23.94 11.79 20.93
C PRO A 220 24.38 13.25 21.07
N ALA A 221 25.67 13.42 21.34
CA ALA A 221 26.37 14.67 21.14
C ALA A 221 26.40 15.01 19.64
N GLY A 222 26.23 16.30 19.31
CA GLY A 222 26.61 16.86 18.02
C GLY A 222 25.45 17.27 17.12
N THR A 223 25.28 18.59 17.01
CA THR A 223 24.51 19.27 15.97
C THR A 223 25.08 18.97 14.58
N LEU A 224 24.36 18.18 13.78
CA LEU A 224 24.44 18.19 12.33
C LEU A 224 23.01 18.04 11.77
N GLY A 225 22.54 19.13 11.15
CA GLY A 225 21.16 19.31 10.72
C GLY A 225 20.74 18.31 9.66
N TRP A 226 19.77 17.48 10.00
CA TRP A 226 18.98 16.71 9.04
C TRP A 226 17.98 17.64 8.34
N ARG A 227 18.34 18.08 7.13
CA ARG A 227 17.42 18.75 6.20
C ARG A 227 16.45 17.69 5.66
N SER A 228 15.15 17.92 5.84
CA SER A 228 14.10 17.05 5.30
C SER A 228 14.03 17.16 3.77
N PRO A 229 14.01 16.04 3.01
CA PRO A 229 14.02 16.03 1.54
C PRO A 229 12.72 16.54 0.89
N HIS A 230 11.73 16.96 1.69
CA HIS A 230 10.47 17.50 1.19
C HIS A 230 10.54 18.99 0.77
N CYS A 231 11.52 19.76 1.27
CA CYS A 231 11.66 21.17 0.87
C CYS A 231 12.32 21.35 -0.51
N ASP A 232 13.23 20.46 -0.90
CA ASP A 232 13.94 20.61 -2.18
C ASP A 232 13.06 20.19 -3.38
N LEU A 233 12.07 19.30 -3.17
CA LEU A 233 11.12 18.89 -4.22
C LEU A 233 10.07 19.97 -4.53
N LEU A 234 9.69 20.77 -3.52
CA LEU A 234 8.72 21.87 -3.66
C LEU A 234 9.33 23.10 -4.37
N VAL A 235 10.64 23.30 -4.24
CA VAL A 235 11.38 24.34 -5.00
C VAL A 235 11.58 23.91 -6.46
N ALA A 236 11.76 22.62 -6.74
CA ALA A 236 11.89 22.10 -8.10
C ALA A 236 10.59 22.22 -8.93
N PHE A 237 9.42 22.04 -8.32
CA PHE A 237 8.13 22.16 -9.00
C PHE A 237 7.69 23.60 -9.29
N HIS A 238 8.18 24.58 -8.52
CA HIS A 238 7.89 26.00 -8.76
C HIS A 238 8.85 26.68 -9.77
N CYS A 239 9.89 25.97 -10.24
CA CYS A 239 10.92 26.48 -11.15
C CYS A 239 10.89 25.85 -12.56
N MET A 240 9.71 25.43 -13.03
CA MET A 240 9.50 24.95 -14.41
C MET A 240 8.28 25.63 -15.06
N PRO A 241 8.40 26.93 -15.38
CA PRO A 241 7.81 27.37 -16.64
C PRO A 241 8.66 28.44 -17.35
N GLN A 242 9.79 28.09 -17.96
CA GLN A 242 10.48 28.95 -18.96
C GLN A 242 11.52 28.16 -19.79
N LEU A 243 11.13 27.10 -20.50
CA LEU A 243 12.03 26.48 -21.51
C LEU A 243 11.30 25.64 -22.57
N HIS A 244 10.28 26.21 -23.21
CA HIS A 244 9.92 25.79 -24.58
C HIS A 244 9.11 26.86 -25.34
N GLN A 245 9.73 28.02 -25.61
CA GLN A 245 9.23 28.92 -26.65
C GLN A 245 10.38 29.75 -27.24
N GLY A 246 10.75 29.45 -28.49
CA GLY A 246 11.48 30.37 -29.35
C GLY A 246 12.91 29.98 -29.69
N ASP A 247 13.09 29.23 -30.79
CA ASP A 247 14.15 29.60 -31.74
C ASP A 247 13.69 29.31 -33.17
N ALA A 248 12.94 30.26 -33.71
CA ALA A 248 12.59 30.34 -35.12
C ALA A 248 12.81 31.79 -35.57
N GLY A 249 13.88 32.00 -36.33
CA GLY A 249 14.00 33.12 -37.28
C GLY A 249 14.83 34.31 -36.82
N ARG A 250 16.12 34.29 -37.17
CA ARG A 250 16.78 35.33 -37.99
C ARG A 250 18.26 35.02 -38.17
N ASP A 251 18.65 34.62 -39.37
CA ASP A 251 19.91 35.00 -40.01
C ASP A 251 19.87 34.63 -41.50
N LEU A 252 19.61 35.63 -42.35
CA LEU A 252 20.07 35.75 -43.74
C LEU A 252 19.63 37.10 -44.30
N ALA A 253 20.46 38.11 -44.03
CA ALA A 253 20.50 39.36 -44.77
C ALA A 253 21.92 39.49 -45.35
N ARG A 254 22.14 38.88 -46.52
CA ARG A 254 23.08 39.30 -47.56
C ARG A 254 22.86 38.49 -48.83
#